data_AF-A0A0R1S6C4-F1
#
_entry.id   AF-A0A0R1S6C4-F1
#
_cell.length_a   1.000
_cell.length_b   1.000
_cell.length_c   1.000
_cell.angle_alpha   90.00
_cell.angle_beta   90.00
_cell.angle_gamma   90.00
#
_symmetry.space_group_name_H-M   'P 1'
#
loop_
_entity.id
_entity.type
_entity.pdbx_description
1 polymer ?
#
loop_
_entity_poly.entity_id
_entity_poly.type
_entity_poly.pdbx_seq_one_letter_code
_entity_poly.pdbx_strand_id
1 'polypeptide(L)'
;MIARYASQIQFGIRTLMLLAIWMLFSNIAFSQFFLNHELLKLGLLGLPLAALFCLIVTSKFSRLSLFLCDTFICILGLFFYVNNHLADGLLLLIDFGAANLLALTHLVDEPHCQWIIYGVINGSGIVFLFNISYHHYFSLVSLMYITLLIFANIFFSFPAFMKKNNQSSLWAILVVILIICFSLSISFTRILGISIILAFYLFFELRAHAQNEDKHQNISLFCQLLFALITFA
;
A
#
# COMPACT_ATOMS: atom_id res chain seq x y z
N MET A 1 27.99 -7.16 -10.18
CA MET A 1 27.79 -7.31 -8.71
C MET A 1 27.15 -6.06 -8.11
N ILE A 2 27.69 -4.85 -8.36
CA ILE A 2 27.14 -3.56 -7.87
C ILE A 2 25.67 -3.32 -8.27
N ALA A 3 25.28 -3.63 -9.52
CA ALA A 3 23.89 -3.47 -9.99
C ALA A 3 22.88 -4.37 -9.25
N ARG A 4 23.28 -5.57 -8.79
CA ARG A 4 22.41 -6.47 -8.00
C ARG A 4 22.23 -5.98 -6.56
N TYR A 5 23.27 -5.39 -5.97
CA TYR A 5 23.18 -4.76 -4.65
C TYR A 5 22.27 -3.53 -4.69
N ALA A 6 22.41 -2.68 -5.72
CA ALA A 6 21.54 -1.52 -5.90
C ALA A 6 20.05 -1.91 -6.02
N SER A 7 19.73 -2.97 -6.79
CA SER A 7 18.35 -3.45 -6.90
C SER A 7 17.79 -4.03 -5.59
N GLN A 8 18.63 -4.69 -4.79
CA GLN A 8 18.20 -5.24 -3.49
C GLN A 8 17.95 -4.14 -2.46
N ILE A 9 18.82 -3.13 -2.41
CA ILE A 9 18.65 -1.96 -1.54
C ILE A 9 17.38 -1.20 -1.92
N GLN A 10 17.14 -0.99 -3.22
CA GLN A 10 15.94 -0.35 -3.72
C GLN A 10 14.66 -1.11 -3.35
N PHE A 11 14.68 -2.44 -3.44
CA PHE A 11 13.56 -3.27 -2.98
C PHE A 11 13.30 -3.11 -1.48
N GLY A 12 14.35 -3.18 -0.65
CA GLY A 12 14.23 -2.96 0.80
C GLY A 12 13.65 -1.60 1.14
N ILE A 13 14.09 -0.54 0.45
CA ILE A 13 13.55 0.82 0.62
C ILE A 13 12.06 0.88 0.25
N ARG A 14 11.65 0.28 -0.89
CA ARG A 14 10.24 0.24 -1.32
C ARG A 14 9.36 -0.44 -0.27
N THR A 15 9.81 -1.59 0.25
CA THR A 15 9.09 -2.34 1.30
C THR A 15 8.92 -1.51 2.56
N LEU A 16 9.98 -0.83 3.02
CA LEU A 16 9.92 0.02 4.21
C LEU A 16 9.03 1.24 4.01
N MET A 17 9.10 1.88 2.84
CA MET A 17 8.24 3.02 2.51
C MET A 17 6.77 2.60 2.46
N LEU A 18 6.45 1.44 1.88
CA LEU A 18 5.09 0.92 1.84
C LEU A 18 4.54 0.63 3.25
N LEU A 19 5.35 0.01 4.10
CA LEU A 19 4.99 -0.20 5.51
C LEU A 19 4.78 1.14 6.24
N ALA A 20 5.65 2.13 6.00
CA ALA A 20 5.51 3.46 6.60
C ALA A 20 4.23 4.16 6.14
N ILE A 21 3.83 4.01 4.87
CA ILE A 21 2.54 4.49 4.37
C ILE A 21 1.41 3.86 5.19
N TRP A 22 1.40 2.54 5.36
CA TRP A 22 0.37 1.87 6.16
C TRP A 22 0.35 2.36 7.61
N MET A 23 1.51 2.52 8.24
CA MET A 23 1.61 3.08 9.59
C MET A 23 1.01 4.50 9.68
N LEU A 24 1.25 5.37 8.70
CA LEU A 24 0.67 6.71 8.67
C LEU A 24 -0.87 6.67 8.54
N PHE A 25 -1.39 5.83 7.64
CA PHE A 25 -2.84 5.69 7.43
C PHE A 25 -3.59 5.04 8.59
N SER A 26 -2.88 4.39 9.52
CA SER A 26 -3.48 3.94 10.77
C SER A 26 -3.92 5.09 11.67
N ASN A 27 -3.44 6.32 11.44
CA ASN A 27 -3.68 7.49 12.26
C ASN A 27 -3.25 7.30 13.74
N ILE A 28 -2.23 6.46 13.97
CA ILE A 28 -1.60 6.23 15.27
C ILE A 28 -0.27 6.99 15.31
N ALA A 29 0.08 7.56 16.45
CA ALA A 29 1.36 8.23 16.63
C ALA A 29 2.52 7.27 16.33
N PHE A 30 3.46 7.68 15.46
CA PHE A 30 4.52 6.81 14.94
C PHE A 30 5.37 6.15 16.04
N SER A 31 5.56 6.83 17.18
CA SER A 31 6.28 6.28 18.34
C SER A 31 5.62 5.05 18.95
N GLN A 32 4.29 4.93 18.88
CA GLN A 32 3.53 3.82 19.46
C GLN A 32 3.83 2.48 18.76
N PHE A 33 4.24 2.51 17.49
CA PHE A 33 4.65 1.30 16.76
C PHE A 33 5.91 0.63 17.33
N PHE A 34 6.74 1.38 18.04
CA PHE A 34 7.98 0.87 18.64
C PHE A 34 7.85 0.60 20.14
N LEU A 35 6.88 1.24 20.81
CA LEU A 35 6.65 1.12 22.24
C LEU A 35 5.60 0.04 22.57
N ASN A 36 4.56 -0.09 21.75
CA ASN A 36 3.50 -1.08 21.95
C ASN A 36 3.88 -2.41 21.30
N HIS A 37 3.91 -3.47 22.11
CA HIS A 37 4.33 -4.80 21.67
C HIS A 37 3.38 -5.39 20.63
N GLU A 38 2.08 -5.11 20.70
CA GLU A 38 1.10 -5.62 19.73
C GLU A 38 1.26 -4.93 18.37
N LEU A 39 1.48 -3.60 18.36
CA LEU A 39 1.74 -2.87 17.12
C LEU A 39 3.09 -3.24 16.49
N LEU A 40 4.11 -3.50 17.31
CA LEU A 40 5.41 -3.94 16.84
C LEU A 40 5.32 -5.33 16.18
N LYS A 41 4.60 -6.27 16.81
CA LYS A 41 4.31 -7.59 16.25
C LYS A 41 3.57 -7.49 14.91
N LEU A 42 2.54 -6.66 14.83
CA LEU A 42 1.81 -6.42 13.58
C LEU A 42 2.69 -5.74 12.51
N GLY A 43 3.57 -4.81 12.90
CA GLY A 43 4.51 -4.18 11.99
C GLY A 43 5.52 -5.17 11.39
N LEU A 44 6.02 -6.12 12.21
CA LEU A 44 6.86 -7.23 11.76
C LEU A 44 6.12 -8.16 10.79
N LEU A 45 4.80 -8.29 10.93
CA LEU A 45 3.93 -9.04 10.03
C LEU A 45 3.62 -8.27 8.74
N GLY A 46 3.50 -6.95 8.84
CA GLY A 46 3.34 -6.06 7.69
C GLY A 46 4.57 -6.07 6.78
N LEU A 47 5.78 -6.30 7.29
CA LEU A 47 7.01 -6.36 6.49
C LEU A 47 6.96 -7.37 5.32
N PRO A 48 6.71 -8.68 5.55
CA PRO A 48 6.63 -9.64 4.46
C PRO A 48 5.43 -9.39 3.54
N LEU A 49 4.32 -8.87 4.07
CA LEU A 49 3.17 -8.47 3.26
C LEU A 49 3.53 -7.30 2.32
N ALA A 50 4.23 -6.29 2.84
CA ALA A 50 4.71 -5.13 2.07
C ALA A 50 5.72 -5.57 1.01
N ALA A 51 6.59 -6.53 1.35
CA ALA A 51 7.53 -7.13 0.40
C ALA A 51 6.76 -7.82 -0.73
N LEU A 52 5.73 -8.61 -0.41
CA LEU A 52 4.88 -9.27 -1.40
C LEU A 52 4.17 -8.28 -2.32
N PHE A 53 3.60 -7.19 -1.79
CA PHE A 53 2.99 -6.14 -2.61
C PHE A 53 4.00 -5.39 -3.48
N CYS A 54 5.24 -5.21 -3.00
CA CYS A 54 6.32 -4.71 -3.83
C CYS A 54 6.67 -5.71 -4.95
N LEU A 55 6.67 -7.02 -4.68
CA LEU A 55 6.89 -8.05 -5.71
C LEU A 55 5.83 -8.01 -6.80
N ILE A 56 4.55 -7.90 -6.43
CA ILE A 56 3.41 -7.82 -7.36
C ILE A 56 3.59 -6.68 -8.37
N VAL A 57 4.05 -5.52 -7.90
CA VAL A 57 4.23 -4.33 -8.74
C VAL A 57 5.49 -4.45 -9.62
N THR A 58 6.50 -5.22 -9.21
CA THR A 58 7.79 -5.25 -9.92
C THR A 58 7.75 -6.23 -11.09
N SER A 59 8.07 -5.78 -12.32
CA SER A 59 7.96 -6.61 -13.54
C SER A 59 8.98 -7.75 -13.65
N LYS A 60 10.04 -7.74 -12.83
CA LYS A 60 11.13 -8.72 -12.86
C LYS A 60 11.36 -9.33 -11.49
N PHE A 61 10.68 -10.43 -11.18
CA PHE A 61 11.02 -11.23 -10.01
C PHE A 61 11.04 -12.73 -10.29
N SER A 62 11.89 -13.44 -9.55
CA SER A 62 11.95 -14.89 -9.53
C SER A 62 10.81 -15.47 -8.70
N ARG A 63 10.16 -16.54 -9.19
CA ARG A 63 9.13 -17.30 -8.44
C ARG A 63 9.60 -17.72 -7.03
N LEU A 64 10.92 -17.83 -6.85
CA LEU A 64 11.56 -18.19 -5.59
C LEU A 64 11.39 -17.14 -4.50
N SER A 65 11.34 -15.84 -4.82
CA SER A 65 11.11 -14.81 -3.80
C SER A 65 9.67 -14.73 -3.33
N LEU A 66 8.73 -15.00 -4.24
CA LEU A 66 7.31 -15.06 -3.95
C LEU A 66 7.06 -16.24 -2.99
N PHE A 67 7.64 -17.41 -3.30
CA PHE A 67 7.61 -18.56 -2.41
C PHE A 67 8.23 -18.30 -1.02
N LEU A 68 9.34 -17.54 -0.96
CA LEU A 68 9.94 -17.14 0.32
C LEU A 68 9.04 -16.18 1.11
N CYS A 69 8.36 -15.23 0.45
CA CYS A 69 7.39 -14.36 1.13
C CYS A 69 6.18 -15.15 1.61
N ASP A 70 5.65 -16.04 0.78
CA ASP A 70 4.50 -16.89 1.10
C ASP A 70 4.77 -17.80 2.29
N THR A 71 5.91 -18.48 2.29
CA THR A 71 6.31 -19.36 3.40
C THR A 71 6.48 -18.56 4.69
N PHE A 72 7.07 -17.37 4.63
CA PHE A 72 7.24 -16.53 5.80
C PHE A 72 5.90 -16.02 6.36
N ILE A 73 4.96 -15.62 5.48
CA ILE A 73 3.60 -15.20 5.86
C ILE A 73 2.81 -16.38 6.45
N CYS A 74 2.90 -17.58 5.86
CA CYS A 74 2.25 -18.78 6.40
C CYS A 74 2.80 -19.17 7.78
N ILE A 75 4.13 -19.12 7.98
CA ILE A 75 4.75 -19.43 9.27
C ILE A 75 4.33 -18.42 10.34
N LEU A 76 4.34 -17.12 10.01
CA LEU A 76 3.87 -16.07 10.91
C LEU A 76 2.37 -16.20 11.19
N GLY A 77 1.55 -16.46 10.17
CA GLY A 77 0.11 -16.68 10.32
C GLY A 77 -0.21 -17.85 11.25
N LEU A 78 0.51 -18.98 11.11
CA LEU A 78 0.42 -20.13 12.02
C LEU A 78 0.84 -19.77 13.45
N PHE A 79 1.90 -19.01 13.63
CA PHE A 79 2.33 -18.55 14.95
C PHE A 79 1.26 -17.70 15.64
N PHE A 80 0.56 -16.83 14.90
CA PHE A 80 -0.53 -16.02 15.46
C PHE A 80 -1.79 -16.82 15.74
N TYR A 81 -2.12 -17.78 14.88
CA TYR A 81 -3.22 -18.72 15.09
C TYR A 81 -3.06 -19.48 16.41
N VAL A 82 -1.85 -19.94 16.71
CA VAL A 82 -1.53 -20.68 17.94
C VAL A 82 -1.58 -19.78 19.19
N ASN A 83 -1.33 -18.49 19.06
CA ASN A 83 -1.27 -17.54 20.19
C ASN A 83 -2.62 -16.83 20.49
N ASN A 84 -3.77 -17.41 20.11
CA ASN A 84 -5.12 -16.87 20.35
C ASN A 84 -5.45 -15.51 19.70
N HIS A 85 -4.69 -15.07 18.69
CA HIS A 85 -4.99 -13.89 17.86
C HIS A 85 -5.70 -14.29 16.56
N LEU A 86 -6.77 -15.08 16.69
CA LEU A 86 -7.39 -15.82 15.60
C LEU A 86 -8.06 -14.89 14.55
N ALA A 87 -8.67 -13.79 15.00
CA ALA A 87 -9.26 -12.80 14.11
C ALA A 87 -8.20 -12.03 13.31
N ASP A 88 -7.10 -11.66 13.95
CA ASP A 88 -5.99 -10.92 13.34
C ASP A 88 -5.29 -11.79 12.27
N GLY A 89 -5.07 -13.07 12.59
CA GLY A 89 -4.51 -14.06 11.67
C GLY A 89 -5.40 -14.33 10.45
N LEU A 90 -6.73 -14.35 10.62
CA LEU A 90 -7.68 -14.56 9.52
C LEU A 90 -7.73 -13.38 8.54
N LEU A 91 -7.71 -12.14 9.04
CA LEU A 91 -7.67 -10.94 8.19
C LEU A 91 -6.38 -10.88 7.37
N LEU A 92 -5.25 -11.22 7.98
CA LEU A 92 -3.96 -11.34 7.28
C LEU A 92 -3.96 -12.46 6.23
N LEU A 93 -4.60 -13.59 6.52
CA LEU A 93 -4.77 -14.69 5.56
C LEU A 93 -5.65 -14.30 4.37
N ILE A 94 -6.64 -13.42 4.57
CA ILE A 94 -7.48 -12.89 3.49
C ILE A 94 -6.66 -11.97 2.59
N ASP A 95 -5.93 -10.99 3.16
CA ASP A 95 -5.05 -10.10 2.40
C ASP A 95 -3.99 -10.90 1.63
N PHE A 96 -3.42 -11.91 2.28
CA PHE A 96 -2.45 -12.82 1.69
C PHE A 96 -3.03 -13.65 0.54
N GLY A 97 -4.21 -14.25 0.74
CA GLY A 97 -4.90 -15.03 -0.28
C GLY A 97 -5.27 -14.19 -1.50
N ALA A 98 -5.75 -12.96 -1.28
CA ALA A 98 -6.10 -12.03 -2.35
C ALA A 98 -4.85 -11.54 -3.11
N ALA A 99 -3.74 -11.29 -2.41
CA ALA A 99 -2.49 -10.89 -3.04
C ALA A 99 -1.90 -12.04 -3.89
N ASN A 100 -2.02 -13.28 -3.42
CA ASN A 100 -1.60 -14.45 -4.19
C ASN A 100 -2.51 -14.75 -5.38
N LEU A 101 -3.83 -14.55 -5.25
CA LEU A 101 -4.74 -14.59 -6.40
C LEU A 101 -4.28 -13.58 -7.46
N LEU A 102 -3.98 -12.35 -7.05
CA LEU A 102 -3.52 -11.31 -7.98
C LEU A 102 -2.14 -11.64 -8.61
N ALA A 103 -1.23 -12.27 -7.87
CA ALA A 103 0.12 -12.57 -8.32
C ALA A 103 0.24 -13.83 -9.19
N LEU A 104 -0.56 -14.86 -8.91
CA LEU A 104 -0.38 -16.21 -9.46
C LEU A 104 -1.43 -16.62 -10.49
N THR A 105 -2.58 -15.93 -10.55
CA THR A 105 -3.70 -16.43 -11.35
C THR A 105 -4.00 -15.59 -12.58
N HIS A 106 -4.22 -16.28 -13.70
CA HIS A 106 -4.89 -15.76 -14.90
C HIS A 106 -6.41 -15.56 -14.69
N LEU A 107 -6.92 -15.73 -13.47
CA LEU A 107 -8.34 -15.56 -13.16
C LEU A 107 -8.79 -14.10 -13.37
N VAL A 108 -7.87 -13.15 -13.23
CA VAL A 108 -8.09 -11.74 -13.51
C VAL A 108 -7.08 -11.29 -14.55
N ASP A 109 -7.31 -11.65 -15.82
CA ASP A 109 -6.43 -11.24 -16.93
C ASP A 109 -6.61 -9.77 -17.34
N GLU A 110 -7.66 -9.09 -16.84
CA GLU A 110 -7.93 -7.70 -17.18
C GLU A 110 -7.10 -6.72 -16.31
N PRO A 111 -6.23 -5.87 -16.90
CA PRO A 111 -5.35 -4.98 -16.15
C PRO A 111 -6.11 -3.95 -15.30
N HIS A 112 -7.29 -3.54 -15.76
CA HIS A 112 -8.18 -2.65 -15.00
C HIS A 112 -8.65 -3.29 -13.68
N CYS A 113 -9.00 -4.56 -13.72
CA CYS A 113 -9.48 -5.27 -12.55
C CYS A 113 -8.33 -5.56 -11.57
N GLN A 114 -7.16 -5.99 -12.09
CA GLN A 114 -5.95 -6.16 -11.28
C GLN A 114 -5.56 -4.88 -10.54
N TRP A 115 -5.61 -3.74 -11.24
CA TRP A 115 -5.29 -2.43 -10.68
C TRP A 115 -6.21 -2.04 -9.51
N ILE A 116 -7.53 -2.23 -9.67
CA ILE A 116 -8.52 -1.92 -8.63
C ILE A 116 -8.35 -2.88 -7.44
N ILE A 117 -8.21 -4.19 -7.69
CA ILE A 117 -8.03 -5.19 -6.64
C ILE A 117 -6.77 -4.85 -5.84
N TYR A 118 -5.64 -4.60 -6.50
CA TYR A 118 -4.40 -4.19 -5.83
C TYR A 118 -4.64 -2.99 -4.91
N GLY A 119 -5.35 -1.97 -5.39
CA GLY A 119 -5.67 -0.80 -4.59
C GLY A 119 -6.45 -1.09 -3.32
N VAL A 120 -7.40 -2.02 -3.40
CA VAL A 120 -8.24 -2.46 -2.26
C VAL A 120 -7.44 -3.26 -1.23
N ILE A 121 -6.61 -4.19 -1.68
CA ILE A 121 -5.94 -5.14 -0.78
C ILE A 121 -4.59 -4.65 -0.26
N ASN A 122 -4.00 -3.62 -0.87
CA ASN A 122 -2.69 -3.09 -0.49
C ASN A 122 -2.74 -2.35 0.86
N GLY A 123 -2.66 -3.10 1.95
CA GLY A 123 -2.51 -2.60 3.31
C GLY A 123 -3.82 -2.18 4.00
N SER A 124 -4.99 -2.37 3.40
CA SER A 124 -6.26 -2.06 4.07
C SER A 124 -6.48 -2.93 5.31
N GLY A 125 -6.22 -4.24 5.23
CA GLY A 125 -6.35 -5.16 6.36
C GLY A 125 -5.31 -4.91 7.46
N ILE A 126 -4.03 -4.67 7.13
CA ILE A 126 -3.02 -4.36 8.16
C ILE A 126 -3.31 -3.02 8.87
N VAL A 127 -3.78 -2.00 8.14
CA VAL A 127 -4.16 -0.70 8.72
C VAL A 127 -5.39 -0.82 9.61
N PHE A 128 -6.34 -1.67 9.23
CA PHE A 128 -7.48 -2.03 10.06
C PHE A 128 -7.03 -2.72 11.36
N LEU A 129 -6.09 -3.68 11.28
CA LEU A 129 -5.54 -4.35 12.45
C LEU A 129 -4.80 -3.39 13.38
N PHE A 130 -3.97 -2.49 12.85
CA PHE A 130 -3.34 -1.45 13.66
C PHE A 130 -4.37 -0.62 14.44
N ASN A 131 -5.45 -0.21 13.78
CA ASN A 131 -6.52 0.57 14.41
C ASN A 131 -7.20 -0.21 15.54
N ILE A 132 -7.63 -1.46 15.29
CA ILE A 132 -8.34 -2.26 16.30
C ILE A 132 -7.43 -2.63 17.48
N SER A 133 -6.18 -3.00 17.22
CA SER A 133 -5.24 -3.39 18.27
C SER A 133 -4.84 -2.22 19.16
N TYR A 134 -4.84 -0.98 18.64
CA TYR A 134 -4.48 0.20 19.42
C TYR A 134 -5.67 0.92 20.06
N HIS A 135 -6.75 1.15 19.30
CA HIS A 135 -7.89 1.92 19.78
C HIS A 135 -8.95 1.05 20.48
N HIS A 136 -8.92 -0.28 20.30
CA HIS A 136 -9.94 -1.22 20.79
C HIS A 136 -11.38 -0.98 20.27
N TYR A 137 -11.56 -0.05 19.32
CA TYR A 137 -12.79 0.18 18.59
C TYR A 137 -12.46 0.70 17.19
N PHE A 138 -13.40 0.57 16.26
CA PHE A 138 -13.24 1.01 14.89
C PHE A 138 -14.15 2.21 14.61
N SER A 139 -13.53 3.38 14.39
CA SER A 139 -14.25 4.63 14.20
C SER A 139 -14.62 4.87 12.73
N LEU A 140 -15.66 5.67 12.49
CA LEU A 140 -16.02 6.10 11.13
C LEU A 140 -14.88 6.90 10.46
N VAL A 141 -14.09 7.64 11.25
CA VAL A 141 -12.91 8.35 10.78
C VAL A 141 -11.82 7.38 10.30
N SER A 142 -11.57 6.30 11.05
CA SER A 142 -10.65 5.22 10.65
C SER A 142 -11.08 4.55 9.35
N LEU A 143 -12.39 4.33 9.15
CA LEU A 143 -12.93 3.81 7.89
C LEU A 143 -12.70 4.77 6.72
N MET A 144 -12.88 6.08 6.94
CA MET A 144 -12.59 7.08 5.92
C MET A 144 -11.11 7.14 5.56
N TYR A 145 -10.19 6.97 6.52
CA TYR A 145 -8.76 6.87 6.24
C TYR A 145 -8.39 5.60 5.46
N ILE A 146 -8.99 4.45 5.76
CA ILE A 146 -8.81 3.23 4.96
C ILE A 146 -9.37 3.43 3.55
N THR A 147 -10.51 4.10 3.42
CA THR A 147 -11.07 4.43 2.10
C THR A 147 -10.12 5.35 1.32
N LEU A 148 -9.54 6.35 1.98
CA LEU A 148 -8.53 7.22 1.39
C LEU A 148 -7.28 6.45 0.96
N LEU A 149 -6.81 5.51 1.79
CA LEU A 149 -5.70 4.61 1.47
C LEU A 149 -5.99 3.81 0.20
N ILE A 150 -7.19 3.21 0.08
CA ILE A 150 -7.60 2.44 -1.09
C ILE A 150 -7.51 3.30 -2.35
N PHE A 151 -8.14 4.49 -2.34
CA PHE A 151 -8.09 5.37 -3.52
C PHE A 151 -6.69 5.90 -3.81
N ALA A 152 -5.88 6.19 -2.80
CA ALA A 152 -4.48 6.57 -2.98
C ALA A 152 -3.67 5.42 -3.61
N ASN A 153 -3.85 4.18 -3.14
CA ASN A 153 -3.21 3.01 -3.73
C ASN A 153 -3.60 2.85 -5.20
N ILE A 154 -4.90 2.96 -5.52
CA ILE A 154 -5.37 2.92 -6.91
C ILE A 154 -4.69 4.04 -7.71
N PHE A 155 -4.75 5.29 -7.25
CA PHE A 155 -4.19 6.42 -7.99
C PHE A 155 -2.69 6.26 -8.29
N PHE A 156 -1.88 5.94 -7.28
CA PHE A 156 -0.43 5.87 -7.43
C PHE A 156 0.05 4.56 -8.08
N SER A 157 -0.71 3.46 -8.02
CA SER A 157 -0.32 2.19 -8.67
C SER A 157 -0.64 2.13 -10.17
N PHE A 158 -1.29 3.17 -10.74
CA PHE A 158 -1.65 3.22 -12.16
C PHE A 158 -0.56 2.75 -13.14
N PRO A 159 0.70 3.27 -13.12
CA PRO A 159 1.73 2.89 -14.08
C PRO A 159 2.17 1.43 -13.97
N ALA A 160 1.90 0.75 -12.85
CA ALA A 160 2.26 -0.65 -12.66
C ALA A 160 1.35 -1.59 -13.45
N PHE A 161 0.08 -1.22 -13.63
CA PHE A 161 -0.95 -2.09 -14.21
C PHE A 161 -1.50 -1.57 -15.54
N MET A 162 -1.59 -0.25 -15.71
CA MET A 162 -2.25 0.39 -16.85
C MET A 162 -1.24 0.83 -17.91
N LYS A 163 -1.13 0.05 -19.00
CA LYS A 163 -0.26 0.37 -20.16
C LYS A 163 -0.95 1.21 -21.24
N LYS A 164 -2.29 1.25 -21.26
CA LYS A 164 -3.07 2.07 -22.18
C LYS A 164 -3.54 3.34 -21.47
N ASN A 165 -3.54 4.43 -22.23
CA ASN A 165 -3.88 5.76 -21.75
C ASN A 165 -5.37 5.85 -21.39
N ASN A 166 -5.72 5.62 -20.13
CA ASN A 166 -7.07 5.78 -19.61
C ASN A 166 -7.10 6.94 -18.60
N GLN A 167 -6.98 8.17 -19.11
CA GLN A 167 -6.80 9.38 -18.30
C GLN A 167 -8.06 9.75 -17.52
N SER A 168 -9.24 9.40 -18.03
CA SER A 168 -10.52 9.72 -17.40
C SER A 168 -10.68 9.06 -16.03
N SER A 169 -10.21 7.81 -15.87
CA SER A 169 -10.26 7.11 -14.58
C SER A 169 -9.37 7.78 -13.54
N LEU A 170 -8.17 8.23 -13.91
CA LEU A 170 -7.26 8.96 -13.02
C LEU A 170 -7.88 10.27 -12.53
N TRP A 171 -8.54 11.04 -13.42
CA TRP A 171 -9.25 12.25 -13.03
C TRP A 171 -10.41 11.96 -12.07
N ALA A 172 -11.19 10.92 -12.33
CA ALA A 172 -12.28 10.53 -11.45
C ALA A 172 -11.76 10.16 -10.04
N ILE A 173 -10.70 9.36 -9.96
CA ILE A 173 -10.09 8.97 -8.68
C ILE A 173 -9.53 10.19 -7.94
N LEU A 174 -8.87 11.12 -8.65
CA LEU A 174 -8.37 12.36 -8.06
C LEU A 174 -9.49 13.16 -7.40
N VAL A 175 -10.63 13.32 -8.07
CA VAL A 175 -11.79 14.03 -7.52
C VAL A 175 -12.31 13.32 -6.27
N VAL A 176 -12.40 11.99 -6.29
CA VAL A 176 -12.84 11.19 -5.13
C VAL A 176 -11.89 11.37 -3.94
N ILE A 177 -10.57 11.32 -4.16
CA ILE A 177 -9.57 11.57 -3.11
C ILE A 177 -9.78 12.94 -2.48
N LEU A 178 -9.96 13.99 -3.29
CA LEU A 178 -10.18 15.34 -2.78
C LEU A 178 -11.47 15.44 -1.97
N ILE A 179 -12.58 14.84 -2.43
CA ILE A 179 -13.85 14.83 -1.70
C ILE A 179 -13.69 14.14 -0.33
N ILE A 180 -12.97 13.02 -0.27
CA ILE A 180 -12.69 12.31 0.99
C ILE A 180 -11.84 13.19 1.91
N CYS A 181 -10.79 13.84 1.39
CA CYS A 181 -9.95 14.76 2.16
C CYS A 181 -10.75 15.94 2.73
N PHE A 182 -11.66 16.53 1.96
CA PHE A 182 -12.56 17.58 2.44
C PHE A 182 -13.49 17.06 3.55
N SER A 183 -14.01 15.85 3.38
CA SER A 183 -14.91 15.21 4.35
C SER A 183 -14.22 14.85 5.66
N LEU A 184 -12.91 14.58 5.63
CA LEU A 184 -12.07 14.33 6.80
C LEU A 184 -11.72 15.60 7.60
N SER A 185 -12.25 16.78 7.21
CA SER A 185 -11.97 18.07 7.86
C SER A 185 -10.47 18.41 7.96
N ILE A 186 -9.68 17.91 7.00
CA ILE A 186 -8.25 18.20 6.90
C ILE A 186 -8.07 19.72 6.71
N SER A 187 -7.01 20.29 7.32
CA SER A 187 -6.75 21.72 7.22
C SER A 187 -6.57 22.17 5.75
N PHE A 188 -7.02 23.39 5.44
CA PHE A 188 -6.96 23.92 4.08
C PHE A 188 -5.53 23.91 3.51
N THR A 189 -4.52 24.18 4.34
CA THR A 189 -3.10 24.14 3.94
C THR A 189 -2.65 22.73 3.54
N ARG A 190 -3.09 21.70 4.26
CA ARG A 190 -2.82 20.30 3.91
C ARG A 190 -3.54 19.88 2.63
N ILE A 191 -4.78 20.32 2.42
CA ILE A 191 -5.53 20.06 1.17
C ILE A 191 -4.81 20.67 -0.05
N LEU A 192 -4.27 21.88 0.09
CA LEU A 192 -3.44 22.49 -0.96
C LEU A 192 -2.19 21.66 -1.24
N GLY A 193 -1.47 21.23 -0.20
CA GLY A 193 -0.30 20.36 -0.34
C GLY A 193 -0.62 19.03 -1.04
N ILE A 194 -1.71 18.38 -0.64
CA ILE A 194 -2.23 17.16 -1.28
C ILE A 194 -2.53 17.41 -2.75
N SER A 195 -3.24 18.51 -3.06
CA SER A 195 -3.60 18.87 -4.44
C SER A 195 -2.37 19.08 -5.32
N ILE A 196 -1.30 19.70 -4.78
CA ILE A 196 -0.02 19.89 -5.48
C ILE A 196 0.64 18.54 -5.78
N ILE A 197 0.69 17.61 -4.82
CA ILE A 197 1.28 16.28 -5.03
C ILE A 197 0.49 15.51 -6.09
N LEU A 198 -0.83 15.49 -6.00
CA LEU A 198 -1.69 14.78 -6.94
C LEU A 198 -1.55 15.36 -8.36
N ALA A 199 -1.51 16.69 -8.49
CA ALA A 199 -1.29 17.36 -9.77
C ALA A 199 0.11 17.10 -10.34
N PHE A 200 1.15 17.10 -9.49
CA PHE A 200 2.51 16.78 -9.87
C PHE A 200 2.61 15.34 -10.41
N TYR A 201 2.02 14.39 -9.70
CA TYR A 201 2.01 12.99 -10.13
C TYR A 201 1.24 12.81 -11.44
N LEU A 202 0.07 13.44 -11.58
CA LEU A 202 -0.71 13.38 -12.81
C LEU A 202 0.05 13.99 -13.99
N PHE A 203 0.72 15.13 -13.79
CA PHE A 203 1.57 15.73 -14.82
C PHE A 203 2.75 14.83 -15.21
N PHE A 204 3.39 14.20 -14.23
CA PHE A 204 4.48 13.24 -14.46
C PHE A 204 3.99 12.08 -15.32
N GLU A 205 2.87 11.46 -14.96
CA GLU A 205 2.31 10.32 -15.69
C GLU A 205 1.89 10.69 -17.13
N LEU A 206 1.37 11.90 -17.33
CA LEU A 206 1.01 12.40 -18.67
C LEU A 206 2.20 12.61 -19.60
N ARG A 207 3.41 12.89 -19.07
CA ARG A 207 4.60 13.20 -19.87
C ARG A 207 5.62 12.08 -19.95
N ALA A 208 5.68 11.23 -18.95
CA ALA A 208 6.76 10.27 -18.82
C ALA A 208 6.61 9.11 -19.84
N HIS A 209 7.62 8.92 -20.69
CA HIS A 209 7.65 7.82 -21.64
C HIS A 209 7.94 6.50 -20.92
N ALA A 210 7.21 5.43 -21.28
CA ALA A 210 7.21 4.10 -20.65
C ALA A 210 8.56 3.33 -20.66
N GLN A 211 9.68 3.96 -21.01
CA GLN A 211 10.98 3.30 -21.16
C GLN A 211 11.70 3.00 -19.83
N ASN A 212 11.22 3.47 -18.68
CA ASN A 212 11.81 3.20 -17.35
C ASN A 212 10.76 2.86 -16.28
N GLU A 213 10.18 1.66 -16.34
CA GLU A 213 9.17 1.15 -15.38
C GLU A 213 9.62 1.29 -13.90
N ASP A 214 10.88 0.94 -13.59
CA ASP A 214 11.40 0.99 -12.21
C ASP A 214 11.47 2.42 -11.63
N LYS A 215 11.74 3.42 -12.47
CA LYS A 215 11.79 4.82 -12.04
C LYS A 215 10.38 5.35 -11.79
N HIS A 216 9.42 4.99 -12.63
CA HIS A 216 8.01 5.37 -12.44
C HIS A 216 7.45 4.81 -11.14
N GLN A 217 7.77 3.54 -10.83
CA GLN A 217 7.35 2.92 -9.57
C GLN A 217 7.95 3.60 -8.34
N ASN A 218 9.23 3.99 -8.38
CA ASN A 218 9.84 4.73 -7.28
C ASN A 218 9.19 6.10 -7.06
N ILE A 219 8.93 6.83 -8.16
CA ILE A 219 8.33 8.17 -8.10
C ILE A 219 6.89 8.08 -7.58
N SER A 220 6.13 7.10 -8.06
CA SER A 220 4.78 6.78 -7.56
C SER A 220 4.79 6.55 -6.05
N LEU A 221 5.62 5.62 -5.57
CA LEU A 221 5.66 5.24 -4.17
C LEU A 221 6.16 6.40 -3.28
N PHE A 222 7.09 7.20 -3.78
CA PHE A 222 7.54 8.43 -3.12
C PHE A 222 6.43 9.49 -3.06
N CYS A 223 5.68 9.69 -4.13
CA CYS A 223 4.52 10.60 -4.14
C CYS A 223 3.43 10.13 -3.17
N GLN A 224 3.20 8.82 -3.09
CA GLN A 224 2.27 8.23 -2.14
C GLN A 224 2.72 8.43 -0.69
N LEU A 225 4.02 8.27 -0.40
CA LEU A 225 4.58 8.55 0.91
C LEU A 225 4.45 10.02 1.28
N LEU A 226 4.76 10.94 0.37
CA LEU A 226 4.58 12.37 0.58
C LEU A 226 3.09 12.72 0.80
N PHE A 227 2.19 12.12 0.04
CA PHE A 227 0.75 12.27 0.22
C PHE A 227 0.33 11.84 1.63
N ALA A 228 0.78 10.68 2.09
CA ALA A 228 0.51 10.18 3.44
C ALA A 228 1.09 11.13 4.50
N LEU A 229 2.33 11.58 4.33
CA LEU A 229 2.97 12.52 5.26
C LEU A 229 2.18 13.83 5.36
N ILE A 230 1.79 14.47 4.25
CA ILE A 230 1.03 15.73 4.32
C ILE A 230 -0.36 15.51 4.95
N THR A 231 -0.96 14.34 4.74
CA THR A 231 -2.28 14.02 5.31
C THR A 231 -2.22 13.91 6.83
N PHE A 232 -1.17 13.28 7.38
CA PHE A 232 -1.08 12.91 8.79
C PHE A 232 -0.05 13.68 9.63
N ALA A 233 0.83 14.49 9.02
CA ALA A 233 1.76 15.40 9.71
C ALA A 233 1.13 16.77 9.98
#